data_AF-A0A840PWP4-F1
#
_entry.id   AF-A0A840PWP4-F1
#
_cell.length_a   1.000
_cell.length_b   1.000
_cell.length_c   1.000
_cell.angle_alpha   90.00
_cell.angle_beta   90.00
_cell.angle_gamma   90.00
#
_symmetry.space_group_name_H-M   'P 1'
#
loop_
_entity.id
_entity.type
_entity.pdbx_description
1 polymer ?
#
loop_
_entity_poly.entity_id
_entity_poly.type
_entity_poly.pdbx_seq_one_letter_code
_entity_poly.pdbx_strand_id
1 'polypeptide(L)'
;MNKIFDPNNPIIKLCISGMELEESGNSEDAITMFHKAWHEASDDYERFIASYHIARIQKSVTDKLKWMETSLQCALKINDDNVKSAYPTLYLHIAKCYEKLGDSENAKRNYELSNSAKAAPADEGPFYHGTKADVYGKIKVQNFAKEKCRVLH
;
A
#
# COMPACT_ATOMS: atom_id res chain seq x y z
N MET A 1 13.58 -1.39 -16.27
CA MET A 1 14.14 -0.58 -15.16
C MET A 1 13.07 -0.47 -14.10
N ASN A 2 13.29 -1.05 -12.91
CA ASN A 2 12.34 -0.96 -11.80
C ASN A 2 12.31 0.47 -11.26
N LYS A 3 11.40 1.31 -11.78
CA LYS A 3 11.15 2.68 -11.30
C LYS A 3 10.53 2.74 -9.89
N ILE A 4 10.29 1.58 -9.27
CA ILE A 4 9.42 1.42 -8.11
C ILE A 4 10.02 2.12 -6.87
N PHE A 5 11.33 2.14 -6.75
CA PHE A 5 12.03 2.85 -5.68
C PHE A 5 13.30 3.45 -6.28
N ASP A 6 13.16 4.54 -7.03
CA ASP A 6 14.32 5.35 -7.35
C ASP A 6 14.63 6.25 -6.14
N PRO A 7 15.70 5.98 -5.36
CA PRO A 7 16.06 6.81 -4.22
C PRO A 7 16.48 8.23 -4.63
N ASN A 8 16.70 8.50 -5.93
CA ASN A 8 16.95 9.84 -6.44
C ASN A 8 15.67 10.64 -6.68
N ASN A 9 14.51 9.98 -6.75
CA ASN A 9 13.24 10.67 -6.94
C ASN A 9 12.94 11.53 -5.70
N PRO A 10 12.70 12.85 -5.87
CA PRO A 10 12.46 13.76 -4.76
C PRO A 10 11.23 13.39 -3.92
N ILE A 11 10.19 12.84 -4.55
CA ILE A 11 8.96 12.41 -3.88
C ILE A 11 9.21 11.17 -3.01
N ILE A 12 10.01 10.23 -3.51
CA ILE A 12 10.41 9.05 -2.74
C ILE A 12 11.26 9.46 -1.55
N LYS A 13 12.18 10.43 -1.70
CA LYS A 13 12.95 10.98 -0.57
C LYS A 13 12.06 11.62 0.48
N LEU A 14 11.08 12.42 0.08
CA LEU A 14 10.11 13.01 1.03
C LEU A 14 9.32 11.93 1.78
N CYS A 15 8.93 10.85 1.10
CA CYS A 15 8.26 9.72 1.76
C CYS A 15 9.19 8.97 2.71
N ILE A 16 10.47 8.79 2.36
CA ILE A 16 11.46 8.18 3.26
C ILE A 16 11.63 9.04 4.53
N SER A 17 11.84 10.34 4.39
CA SER A 17 11.95 11.25 5.54
C SER A 17 10.68 11.26 6.39
N GLY A 18 9.49 11.18 5.78
CA GLY A 18 8.24 11.04 6.51
C GLY A 18 8.14 9.74 7.29
N MET A 19 8.64 8.62 6.75
CA MET A 19 8.69 7.34 7.47
C MET A 19 9.65 7.37 8.66
N GLU A 20 10.83 7.98 8.50
CA GLU A 20 11.80 8.15 9.59
C GLU A 20 11.20 8.97 10.75
N LEU A 21 10.44 10.02 10.43
CA LEU A 21 9.71 10.82 11.41
C LEU A 21 8.56 10.04 12.07
N GLU A 22 7.85 9.19 11.32
CA GLU A 22 6.82 8.30 11.88
C GLU A 22 7.44 7.32 12.89
N GLU A 23 8.61 6.75 12.56
CA GLU A 23 9.36 5.83 13.41
C GLU A 23 9.92 6.51 14.67
N SER A 24 10.30 7.77 14.57
CA SER A 24 10.74 8.58 15.72
C SER A 24 9.57 9.09 16.59
N GLY A 25 8.32 8.75 16.23
CA GLY A 25 7.11 9.18 16.94
C GLY A 25 6.59 10.56 16.56
N ASN A 26 7.25 11.28 15.64
CA ASN A 26 6.90 12.63 15.20
C ASN A 26 5.86 12.57 14.06
N SER A 27 4.65 12.13 14.40
CA SER A 27 3.61 11.91 13.40
C SER A 27 3.13 13.18 12.70
N GLU A 28 3.24 14.34 13.34
CA GLU A 28 2.85 15.65 12.77
C GLU A 28 3.83 16.16 11.71
N ASP A 29 5.13 15.91 11.91
CA ASP A 29 6.13 16.24 10.90
C ASP A 29 6.09 15.23 9.75
N ALA A 30 5.85 13.95 10.06
CA ALA A 30 5.68 12.90 9.07
C ALA A 30 4.53 13.20 8.09
N ILE A 31 3.35 13.56 8.60
CA ILE A 31 2.20 13.92 7.76
C ILE A 31 2.50 15.15 6.90
N THR A 32 3.27 16.12 7.42
CA THR A 32 3.71 17.30 6.66
C THR A 32 4.61 16.90 5.48
N MET A 33 5.56 16.00 5.69
CA MET A 33 6.42 15.49 4.61
C MET A 33 5.63 14.73 3.54
N PHE A 34 4.66 13.89 3.95
CA PHE A 34 3.84 13.16 2.99
C PHE A 34 2.90 14.07 2.19
N HIS A 35 2.35 15.13 2.80
CA HIS A 35 1.58 16.13 2.06
C HIS A 35 2.44 16.91 1.08
N LYS A 36 3.68 17.26 1.46
CA LYS A 36 4.62 17.88 0.52
C LYS A 36 4.90 16.95 -0.66
N ALA A 37 5.14 15.67 -0.40
CA ALA A 37 5.32 14.65 -1.44
C ALA A 37 4.10 14.59 -2.38
N TRP A 38 2.89 14.62 -1.83
CA TRP A 38 1.65 14.62 -2.63
C TRP A 38 1.50 15.86 -3.51
N HIS A 39 1.84 17.05 -2.99
CA HIS A 39 1.74 18.31 -3.74
C HIS A 39 2.78 18.44 -4.84
N GLU A 40 3.99 17.90 -4.63
CA GLU A 40 5.08 17.92 -5.62
C GLU A 40 5.01 16.77 -6.62
N ALA A 41 4.16 15.76 -6.37
CA ALA A 41 4.01 14.59 -7.24
C ALA A 41 3.53 14.96 -8.65
N SER A 42 4.32 14.55 -9.63
CA SER A 42 4.18 14.85 -11.05
C SER A 42 3.48 13.75 -11.84
N ASP A 43 3.50 12.51 -11.35
CA ASP A 43 2.87 11.35 -11.99
C ASP A 43 1.96 10.55 -11.02
N ASP A 44 1.18 9.62 -11.57
CA ASP A 44 0.26 8.79 -10.77
C ASP A 44 1.02 7.85 -9.82
N TYR A 45 2.26 7.47 -10.12
CA TYR A 45 3.08 6.59 -9.29
C TYR A 45 3.53 7.30 -8.00
N GLU A 46 4.05 8.50 -8.14
CA GLU A 46 4.40 9.40 -7.04
C GLU A 46 3.18 9.72 -6.19
N ARG A 47 2.04 10.03 -6.82
CA ARG A 47 0.76 10.26 -6.13
C ARG A 47 0.28 9.03 -5.37
N PHE A 48 0.38 7.85 -5.97
CA PHE A 48 0.01 6.58 -5.33
C PHE A 48 0.78 6.37 -4.01
N ILE A 49 2.10 6.55 -4.02
CA ILE A 49 2.94 6.37 -2.84
C ILE A 49 2.63 7.44 -1.79
N ALA A 50 2.59 8.71 -2.18
CA ALA A 50 2.36 9.79 -1.22
C ALA A 50 1.01 9.65 -0.52
N SER A 51 -0.06 9.41 -1.27
CA SER A 51 -1.42 9.20 -0.70
C SER A 51 -1.50 7.98 0.20
N TYR A 52 -0.80 6.89 -0.11
CA TYR A 52 -0.74 5.70 0.75
C TYR A 52 -0.14 6.03 2.13
N HIS A 53 0.98 6.76 2.15
CA HIS A 53 1.64 7.16 3.39
C HIS A 53 0.82 8.18 4.19
N ILE A 54 0.17 9.14 3.52
CA ILE A 54 -0.80 10.03 4.16
C ILE A 54 -1.90 9.20 4.84
N ALA A 55 -2.49 8.24 4.13
CA ALA A 55 -3.59 7.44 4.66
C ALA A 55 -3.20 6.63 5.91
N ARG A 56 -1.95 6.14 5.98
CA ARG A 56 -1.48 5.34 7.10
C ARG A 56 -1.50 6.07 8.43
N ILE A 57 -1.14 7.36 8.41
CA ILE A 57 -0.94 8.18 9.61
C ILE A 57 -2.19 8.96 10.05
N GLN A 58 -3.23 9.00 9.22
CA GLN A 58 -4.49 9.63 9.58
C GLN A 58 -5.11 8.99 10.84
N LYS A 59 -5.49 9.85 11.80
CA LYS A 59 -6.17 9.45 13.04
C LYS A 59 -7.65 9.13 12.80
N SER A 60 -8.28 9.90 11.92
CA SER A 60 -9.68 9.75 11.52
C SER A 60 -9.82 8.58 10.54
N VAL A 61 -10.79 7.69 10.79
CA VAL A 61 -11.11 6.59 9.88
C VAL A 61 -11.61 7.11 8.54
N THR A 62 -12.37 8.20 8.54
CA THR A 62 -12.91 8.82 7.32
C THR A 62 -11.80 9.41 6.46
N ASP A 63 -10.83 10.12 7.05
CA ASP A 63 -9.71 10.67 6.29
C ASP A 63 -8.78 9.57 5.79
N LYS A 64 -8.56 8.53 6.62
CA LYS A 64 -7.82 7.35 6.20
C LYS A 64 -8.46 6.66 5.01
N LEU A 65 -9.78 6.48 5.02
CA LEU A 65 -10.53 5.89 3.91
C LEU A 65 -10.35 6.73 2.64
N LYS A 66 -10.60 8.04 2.72
CA LYS A 66 -10.47 8.97 1.58
C LYS A 66 -9.09 8.89 0.94
N TRP A 67 -8.03 8.89 1.74
CA TRP A 67 -6.67 8.81 1.24
C TRP A 67 -6.29 7.41 0.72
N MET A 68 -6.80 6.33 1.34
CA MET A 68 -6.63 4.98 0.81
C MET A 68 -7.33 4.81 -0.55
N GLU A 69 -8.53 5.35 -0.72
CA GLU A 69 -9.26 5.33 -2.00
C GLU A 69 -8.55 6.16 -3.06
N THR A 70 -8.01 7.32 -2.67
CA THR A 70 -7.17 8.15 -3.56
C THR A 70 -5.94 7.37 -4.03
N SER A 71 -5.27 6.68 -3.11
CA SER A 71 -4.12 5.84 -3.43
C SER A 71 -4.50 4.71 -4.39
N LEU A 72 -5.62 4.01 -4.14
CA LEU A 72 -6.13 2.99 -5.04
C LEU A 72 -6.46 3.54 -6.43
N GLN A 73 -7.08 4.72 -6.53
CA GLN A 73 -7.38 5.35 -7.81
C GLN A 73 -6.13 5.66 -8.62
N CYS A 74 -5.08 6.18 -7.98
CA CYS A 74 -3.77 6.36 -8.62
C CYS A 74 -3.18 5.01 -9.05
N ALA A 75 -3.23 4.00 -8.17
CA ALA A 75 -2.71 2.66 -8.43
C ALA A 75 -3.39 1.99 -9.65
N LEU A 76 -4.68 2.21 -9.85
CA LEU A 76 -5.45 1.67 -10.98
C LEU A 76 -5.08 2.33 -12.32
N LYS A 77 -4.56 3.55 -12.32
CA LYS A 77 -4.14 4.25 -13.56
C LYS A 77 -2.78 3.80 -14.09
N ILE A 78 -1.90 3.30 -13.22
CA ILE A 78 -0.49 3.05 -13.56
C ILE A 78 -0.32 1.80 -14.45
N ASN A 79 -1.31 0.90 -14.51
CA ASN A 79 -1.29 -0.35 -15.29
C ASN A 79 0.07 -1.08 -15.31
N ASP A 80 0.72 -1.17 -14.14
CA ASP A 80 2.02 -1.81 -13.94
C ASP A 80 1.85 -2.95 -12.94
N ASP A 81 2.39 -4.13 -13.26
CA ASP A 81 2.20 -5.33 -12.44
C ASP A 81 2.82 -5.20 -11.04
N ASN A 82 3.85 -4.38 -10.88
CA ASN A 82 4.43 -4.09 -9.58
C ASN A 82 3.45 -3.30 -8.70
N VAL A 83 2.68 -2.39 -9.30
CA VAL A 83 1.63 -1.64 -8.59
C VAL A 83 0.42 -2.52 -8.31
N LYS A 84 0.06 -3.44 -9.21
CA LYS A 84 -1.02 -4.41 -8.99
C LYS A 84 -0.78 -5.28 -7.76
N SER A 85 0.48 -5.56 -7.43
CA SER A 85 0.84 -6.28 -6.20
C SER A 85 0.39 -5.59 -4.90
N ALA A 86 0.13 -4.27 -4.95
CA ALA A 86 -0.38 -3.50 -3.82
C ALA A 86 -1.91 -3.58 -3.67
N TYR A 87 -2.65 -3.99 -4.70
CA TYR A 87 -4.12 -3.99 -4.69
C TYR A 87 -4.73 -4.80 -3.54
N PRO A 88 -4.27 -6.03 -3.24
CA PRO A 88 -4.79 -6.78 -2.11
C PRO A 88 -4.73 -6.00 -0.79
N THR A 89 -3.62 -5.31 -0.56
CA THR A 89 -3.36 -4.54 0.67
C THR A 89 -4.23 -3.29 0.72
N LEU A 90 -4.35 -2.55 -0.38
CA LEU A 90 -5.20 -1.35 -0.47
C LEU A 90 -6.67 -1.71 -0.20
N TYR A 91 -7.20 -2.70 -0.91
CA TYR A 91 -8.58 -3.17 -0.71
C TYR A 91 -8.81 -3.64 0.73
N LEU A 92 -7.84 -4.34 1.34
CA LEU A 92 -7.96 -4.77 2.73
C LEU A 92 -8.05 -3.59 3.71
N HIS A 93 -7.24 -2.54 3.50
CA HIS A 93 -7.28 -1.36 4.34
C HIS A 93 -8.58 -0.57 4.16
N ILE A 94 -9.07 -0.45 2.94
CA ILE A 94 -10.36 0.18 2.62
C ILE A 94 -11.50 -0.60 3.30
N ALA A 95 -11.52 -1.93 3.18
CA ALA A 95 -12.51 -2.79 3.83
C ALA A 95 -12.58 -2.56 5.34
N LYS A 96 -11.42 -2.52 6.00
CA LYS A 96 -11.31 -2.25 7.44
C LYS A 96 -11.79 -0.86 7.83
N CYS A 97 -11.65 0.13 6.95
CA CYS A 97 -12.18 1.47 7.22
C CYS A 97 -13.71 1.49 7.13
N TYR A 98 -14.28 0.87 6.09
CA TYR A 98 -15.73 0.71 5.98
C TYR A 98 -16.34 -0.06 7.15
N GLU A 99 -15.68 -1.14 7.60
CA GLU A 99 -16.11 -1.90 8.77
C GLU A 99 -16.17 -1.04 10.05
N LYS A 100 -15.13 -0.22 10.27
CA LYS A 100 -15.10 0.73 11.40
C LYS A 100 -16.15 1.85 11.29
N LEU A 101 -16.58 2.18 10.08
CA LEU A 101 -17.64 3.16 9.82
C LEU A 101 -19.04 2.54 9.86
N GLY A 102 -19.15 1.21 10.05
CA GLY A 102 -20.43 0.49 10.08
C GLY A 102 -21.00 0.15 8.70
N ASP A 103 -20.26 0.42 7.62
CA ASP A 103 -20.67 0.12 6.26
C ASP A 103 -20.25 -1.31 5.87
N SER A 104 -21.06 -2.27 6.33
CA SER A 104 -20.80 -3.69 6.11
C SER A 104 -20.82 -4.11 4.64
N GLU A 105 -21.61 -3.44 3.80
CA GLU A 105 -21.72 -3.75 2.37
C GLU A 105 -20.41 -3.42 1.64
N ASN A 106 -19.93 -2.18 1.79
CA ASN A 106 -18.67 -1.78 1.18
C ASN A 106 -17.47 -2.49 1.82
N ALA A 107 -17.51 -2.81 3.11
CA ALA A 107 -16.49 -3.63 3.74
C ALA A 107 -16.38 -5.01 3.07
N LYS A 108 -17.51 -5.72 2.94
CA LYS A 108 -17.56 -7.04 2.30
C LYS A 108 -17.05 -7.01 0.87
N ARG A 109 -17.53 -6.06 0.06
CA ARG A 109 -17.08 -5.88 -1.33
C ARG A 109 -15.57 -5.72 -1.44
N ASN A 110 -14.98 -4.90 -0.57
CA ASN A 110 -13.54 -4.67 -0.59
C ASN A 110 -12.73 -5.88 -0.06
N TYR A 111 -13.26 -6.66 0.89
CA TYR A 111 -12.64 -7.93 1.28
C TYR A 111 -12.60 -8.94 0.12
N GLU A 112 -13.69 -9.03 -0.66
CA GLU A 112 -13.76 -9.91 -1.84
C GLU A 112 -12.77 -9.47 -2.93
N LEU A 113 -12.69 -8.16 -3.20
CA LEU A 113 -11.69 -7.59 -4.12
C LEU A 113 -10.26 -7.86 -3.66
N SER A 114 -9.99 -7.68 -2.35
CA SER A 114 -8.67 -7.98 -1.77
C SER A 114 -8.27 -9.44 -1.98
N ASN A 115 -9.19 -10.38 -1.77
CA ASN A 115 -8.91 -11.80 -1.94
C ASN A 115 -8.75 -12.20 -3.41
N SER A 116 -9.58 -11.64 -4.29
CA SER A 116 -9.50 -11.89 -5.74
C SER A 116 -8.17 -11.40 -6.31
N ALA A 117 -7.69 -10.24 -5.86
CA ALA A 117 -6.42 -9.67 -6.30
C ALA A 117 -5.19 -10.48 -5.83
N LYS A 118 -5.29 -11.29 -4.76
CA LYS A 118 -4.22 -12.22 -4.35
C LYS A 118 -4.11 -13.44 -5.27
N ALA A 119 -5.20 -13.80 -5.93
CA ALA A 119 -5.35 -15.03 -6.68
C ALA A 119 -4.97 -14.89 -8.16
N ALA A 120 -4.55 -13.70 -8.61
CA ALA A 120 -3.99 -13.51 -9.94
C ALA A 120 -2.47 -13.81 -9.90
N PRO A 121 -2.00 -15.00 -10.30
CA PRO A 121 -0.60 -15.16 -10.62
C PRO A 121 -0.27 -14.22 -11.78
N ALA A 122 0.86 -13.51 -11.69
CA ALA A 122 1.47 -12.88 -12.85
C ALA A 122 1.93 -14.01 -13.77
N ASP A 123 1.05 -14.39 -14.70
CA ASP A 123 1.25 -15.52 -15.60
C ASP A 123 2.11 -15.06 -16.78
N GLU A 124 3.43 -15.09 -16.60
CA GLU A 124 4.39 -15.08 -17.72
C GLU A 124 5.29 -16.32 -17.61
N GLY A 125 4.87 -17.42 -18.23
CA GLY A 125 5.75 -18.57 -18.50
C GLY A 125 5.02 -19.82 -18.98
N PRO A 126 5.46 -20.50 -20.05
CA PRO A 126 4.70 -21.58 -20.71
C PRO A 126 4.70 -22.93 -19.96
N PHE A 127 5.15 -22.98 -18.71
CA PHE A 127 5.27 -24.23 -17.98
C PHE A 127 4.05 -24.49 -17.10
N TYR A 128 3.02 -25.02 -17.75
CA TYR A 128 1.91 -25.70 -17.10
C TYR A 128 2.39 -27.09 -16.66
N HIS A 129 2.71 -27.25 -15.37
CA HIS A 129 2.82 -28.58 -14.76
C HIS A 129 1.88 -28.67 -13.55
N GLY A 130 0.71 -29.24 -13.82
CA GLY A 130 0.09 -30.29 -13.02
C GLY A 130 -0.18 -30.01 -11.54
N THR A 131 -1.46 -29.90 -11.22
CA THR A 131 -2.06 -30.05 -9.90
C THR A 131 -1.37 -31.12 -9.03
N LYS A 132 -0.89 -30.73 -7.85
CA LYS A 132 -1.10 -31.43 -6.57
C LYS A 132 -0.47 -30.64 -5.41
N ALA A 133 -1.17 -30.69 -4.29
CA ALA A 133 -0.78 -30.23 -2.97
C ALA A 133 0.73 -30.36 -2.68
N ASP A 134 1.35 -29.30 -2.15
CA ASP A 134 1.97 -29.37 -0.84
C ASP A 134 2.31 -27.98 -0.30
N VAL A 135 2.07 -27.86 0.99
CA VAL A 135 2.47 -26.80 1.89
C VAL A 135 3.98 -26.60 1.76
N TYR A 136 4.49 -25.50 1.19
CA TYR A 136 5.74 -24.83 1.57
C TYR A 136 5.93 -23.58 0.67
N GLY A 137 5.82 -22.39 1.27
CA GLY A 137 5.99 -21.14 0.54
C GLY A 137 5.62 -19.86 1.30
N LYS A 138 5.50 -19.92 2.64
CA LYS A 138 5.68 -18.72 3.47
C LYS A 138 7.12 -18.25 3.27
N ILE A 139 7.36 -17.23 2.44
CA ILE A 139 8.55 -16.34 2.33
C ILE A 139 8.39 -15.70 0.93
N LYS A 140 7.68 -14.58 0.75
CA LYS A 140 8.33 -13.26 0.65
C LYS A 140 7.34 -12.07 0.68
N VAL A 141 6.15 -12.22 1.27
CA VAL A 141 5.22 -11.08 1.51
C VAL A 141 5.31 -10.61 2.97
N GLN A 142 6.53 -10.53 3.49
CA GLN A 142 6.81 -10.21 4.90
C GLN A 142 7.81 -9.05 5.06
N ASN A 143 8.12 -8.29 3.99
CA ASN A 143 9.09 -7.20 4.06
C ASN A 143 8.47 -5.78 4.03
N PHE A 144 7.14 -5.65 4.17
CA PHE A 144 6.51 -4.34 4.40
C PHE A 144 5.84 -4.23 5.78
N ALA A 145 5.93 -5.27 6.62
CA ALA A 145 5.29 -5.32 7.94
C ALA A 145 6.22 -5.82 9.08
N LYS A 146 7.54 -5.93 8.83
CA LYS A 146 8.50 -6.44 9.83
C LYS A 146 9.42 -5.39 10.46
N GLU A 147 9.19 -4.10 10.21
CA GLU A 147 9.94 -3.01 10.85
C GLU A 147 9.20 -2.45 12.08
N LYS A 148 8.62 -3.28 12.96
CA LYS A 148 7.97 -2.77 14.18
C LYS A 148 8.09 -3.57 15.48
N CYS A 149 9.11 -4.43 15.63
CA CYS A 149 9.36 -5.07 16.92
C CYS A 149 10.82 -5.48 17.12
N ARG A 150 11.73 -4.50 17.33
CA ARG A 150 13.03 -4.80 17.93
C ARG A 150 13.74 -3.62 18.61
N VAL A 151 13.06 -2.93 19.53
CA VAL A 151 13.74 -2.28 20.65
C VAL A 151 12.82 -2.38 21.88
N LEU A 152 13.05 -3.39 22.70
CA LEU A 152 12.75 -3.45 24.14
C LEU A 152 13.23 -4.81 24.65
N HIS A 153 14.54 -4.88 24.88
CA HIS A 153 15.17 -5.42 26.09
C HIS A 153 16.64 -5.00 26.08
#